data_AF-A0A4Z1HE70-F1
#
_entry.id   AF-A0A4Z1HE70-F1
#
_cell.length_a   1.000
_cell.length_b   1.000
_cell.length_c   1.000
_cell.angle_alpha   90.00
_cell.angle_beta   90.00
_cell.angle_gamma   90.00
#
_symmetry.space_group_name_H-M   'P 1'
#
loop_
_entity.id
_entity.type
_entity.pdbx_description
1 polymer ?
#
loop_
_entity_poly.entity_id
_entity_poly.type
_entity_poly.pdbx_seq_one_letter_code
_entity_poly.pdbx_strand_id
1 'polypeptide(L)' 'MSGKDSSVIIHINNTMMGGFLEIKNAELTQGKFHEDGNKEVEITAADLNKNLAPPHTAIDICASASSTGKVSN' A
#
# COMPACT_ATOMS: atom_id res chain seq x y z
N MET A 1 12.19 17.28 12.33
CA MET A 1 11.40 16.03 12.23
C MET A 1 12.32 14.94 11.72
N SER A 2 12.56 13.87 12.49
CA SER A 2 13.29 12.73 11.97
C SER A 2 12.36 11.97 11.01
N GLY A 3 12.84 11.61 9.81
CA GLY A 3 12.02 10.92 8.79
C GLY A 3 11.63 9.48 9.14
N LYS A 4 11.77 9.05 10.41
CA LYS A 4 11.47 7.69 10.88
C LYS A 4 9.98 7.39 11.04
N ASP A 5 9.13 8.42 11.07
CA ASP A 5 7.68 8.25 11.27
C ASP A 5 6.83 8.61 10.04
N SER A 6 7.46 8.84 8.88
CA SER A 6 6.75 9.18 7.65
C SER A 6 5.96 7.98 7.13
N SER A 7 4.67 8.19 6.86
CA SER A 7 3.78 7.19 6.25
C SER A 7 2.76 7.83 5.33
N VAL A 8 2.28 7.05 4.36
CA VAL A 8 1.18 7.37 3.46
C VAL A 8 0.19 6.23 3.45
N ILE A 9 -1.10 6.57 3.40
CA ILE A 9 -2.20 5.64 3.18
C ILE A 9 -2.98 6.15 1.98
N ILE A 10 -3.20 5.28 0.99
CA ILE A 10 -4.02 5.58 -0.18
C ILE A 10 -5.33 4.82 -0.02
N HIS A 11 -6.42 5.58 0.14
CA HIS A 11 -7.78 5.04 0.21
C HIS A 11 -8.39 4.99 -1.18
N ILE A 12 -8.72 3.81 -1.66
CA ILE A 12 -9.34 3.60 -2.98
C ILE A 12 -10.77 3.12 -2.77
N ASN A 13 -11.73 3.99 -3.09
CA ASN A 13 -13.16 3.70 -3.00
C ASN A 13 -13.74 3.45 -4.38
N ASN A 14 -14.16 2.22 -4.66
CA ASN A 14 -14.83 1.90 -5.91
C ASN A 14 -16.32 2.29 -5.81
N THR A 15 -16.69 3.43 -6.41
CA THR A 15 -18.09 3.91 -6.41
C THR A 15 -18.84 3.57 -7.70
N MET A 16 -18.25 2.77 -8.59
CA MET A 16 -18.90 2.35 -9.83
C MET A 16 -20.13 1.48 -9.52
N MET A 17 -21.13 1.54 -10.39
CA MET A 17 -22.31 0.67 -10.30
C MET A 17 -22.00 -0.80 -10.64
N GLY A 18 -20.84 -1.08 -11.24
CA GLY A 18 -20.38 -2.40 -11.63
C GLY A 18 -18.90 -2.38 -12.05
N GLY A 19 -18.24 -3.54 -11.94
CA GLY A 19 -16.82 -3.71 -12.30
C GLY A 19 -15.86 -3.63 -11.10
N PHE A 20 -14.80 -4.43 -11.16
CA PHE A 20 -13.73 -4.44 -10.16
C PHE A 20 -12.67 -3.41 -10.52
N LEU A 21 -12.09 -2.74 -9.51
CA LEU A 21 -10.82 -2.05 -9.65
C LEU A 21 -9.69 -3.01 -9.27
N GLU A 22 -8.66 -3.07 -10.10
CA GLU A 22 -7.48 -3.89 -9.86
C GLU A 22 -6.27 -3.00 -9.60
N ILE A 23 -5.51 -3.32 -8.56
CA ILE A 23 -4.21 -2.69 -8.33
C ILE A 23 -3.17 -3.46 -9.13
N LYS A 24 -2.38 -2.74 -9.94
CA LYS A 24 -1.31 -3.32 -10.75
C LYS A 24 -0.04 -2.50 -10.61
N ASN A 25 1.09 -3.18 -10.73
CA ASN A 25 2.42 -2.57 -10.76
C ASN A 25 2.69 -1.71 -9.52
N ALA A 26 2.22 -2.13 -8.34
CA ALA A 26 2.61 -1.47 -7.10
C ALA A 26 4.13 -1.57 -6.93
N GLU A 27 4.79 -0.44 -6.72
CA GLU A 27 6.24 -0.37 -6.55
C GLU A 27 6.63 0.68 -5.51
N LEU A 28 7.82 0.51 -4.93
CA LEU A 28 8.43 1.44 -4.00
C LEU A 28 9.86 1.71 -4.43
N THR A 29 10.23 2.98 -4.55
CA THR A 29 11.64 3.38 -4.67
C THR A 29 12.34 3.31 -3.30
N GLN A 30 11.61 3.62 -2.23
CA GLN A 30 12.10 3.60 -0.85
C GLN A 30 10.98 3.21 0.12
N GLY A 31 11.36 2.68 1.29
CA GLY A 31 10.42 2.29 2.33
C GLY A 31 9.90 0.87 2.19
N LYS A 32 8.73 0.61 2.78
CA LYS A 32 8.03 -0.68 2.75
C LYS A 32 6.52 -0.50 2.67
N PHE A 33 5.84 -1.47 2.08
CA PHE A 33 4.40 -1.63 2.25
C PHE A 33 4.12 -2.36 3.56
N HIS A 34 2.97 -2.12 4.16
CA HIS A 34 2.59 -2.80 5.39
C HIS A 34 1.07 -3.00 5.49
N GLU A 35 0.65 -3.84 6.43
CA GLU A 35 -0.76 -4.00 6.76
C GLU A 35 -1.36 -2.68 7.28
N ASP A 36 -2.65 -2.48 7.00
CA ASP A 36 -3.39 -1.39 7.60
C ASP A 36 -3.45 -1.55 9.13
N GLY A 37 -3.30 -0.43 9.84
CA GLY A 37 -3.22 -0.40 11.29
C GLY A 37 -1.93 -0.97 11.90
N ASN A 38 -1.02 -1.60 11.13
CA ASN A 38 0.19 -2.21 11.66
C ASN A 38 1.42 -2.04 10.74
N LYS A 39 2.25 -1.03 11.06
CA LYS A 39 3.49 -0.70 10.33
C LYS A 39 4.61 -1.74 10.49
N GLU A 40 4.51 -2.65 11.47
CA GLU A 40 5.54 -3.65 11.72
C GLU A 40 5.40 -4.88 10.82
N VAL A 41 4.19 -5.13 10.30
CA VAL A 41 3.91 -6.25 9.40
C VAL A 41 4.10 -5.79 7.96
N GLU A 42 5.28 -6.07 7.41
CA GLU A 42 5.60 -5.79 6.01
C GLU A 42 4.85 -6.73 5.07
N ILE A 43 4.29 -6.18 3.99
CA ILE A 43 3.66 -6.93 2.91
C ILE A 43 4.39 -6.67 1.59
N THR A 44 4.25 -7.57 0.63
CA THR A 44 4.92 -7.42 -0.67
C THR A 44 4.03 -6.67 -1.66
N ALA A 45 4.66 -6.07 -2.69
CA ALA A 45 3.93 -5.55 -3.85
C ALA A 45 3.05 -6.62 -4.53
N ALA A 46 3.48 -7.88 -4.50
CA ALA A 46 2.71 -8.99 -5.07
C ALA A 46 1.43 -9.28 -4.27
N ASP A 47 1.41 -8.96 -2.98
CA ASP A 47 0.20 -9.09 -2.16
C ASP A 47 -0.79 -7.98 -2.49
N LEU A 48 -0.31 -6.75 -2.68
CA LEU A 48 -1.15 -5.62 -3.13
C LEU A 48 -1.72 -5.84 -4.53
N ASN A 49 -0.95 -6.41 -5.46
CA ASN A 49 -1.41 -6.65 -6.84
C ASN A 49 -2.51 -7.73 -6.94
N LYS A 50 -2.78 -8.47 -5.85
CA LYS A 50 -3.93 -9.41 -5.76
C LYS A 50 -5.19 -8.73 -5.23
N ASN A 51 -5.08 -7.51 -4.72
CA ASN A 51 -6.22 -6.80 -4.15
C ASN A 51 -7.13 -6.30 -5.28
N LEU A 52 -8.39 -6.73 -5.19
CA LEU A 52 -9.48 -6.28 -6.03
C LEU A 52 -10.44 -5.48 -5.16
N ALA A 53 -10.88 -4.32 -5.63
CA ALA A 53 -11.96 -3.58 -5.01
C ALA A 53 -13.26 -3.78 -5.84
N PRO A 54 -14.18 -4.65 -5.40
CA PRO A 54 -15.53 -4.74 -5.97
C PRO A 54 -16.29 -3.40 -5.94
N PRO A 55 -17.39 -3.27 -6.70
CA PRO A 55 -18.31 -2.14 -6.58
C PRO A 55 -18.72 -1.86 -5.13
N HIS A 56 -18.73 -0.59 -4.74
CA HIS A 56 -19.10 -0.08 -3.42
C HIS A 56 -18.22 -0.58 -2.25
N THR A 57 -16.99 -0.99 -2.54
CA THR A 57 -16.00 -1.37 -1.53
C THR A 57 -14.81 -0.43 -1.51
N ALA A 58 -14.04 -0.49 -0.43
CA ALA A 58 -12.82 0.27 -0.23
C ALA A 58 -11.62 -0.67 -0.03
N ILE A 59 -10.46 -0.26 -0.52
CA ILE A 59 -9.18 -0.89 -0.19
C ILE A 59 -8.16 0.20 0.18
N ASP A 60 -7.33 -0.12 1.15
CA ASP A 60 -6.27 0.78 1.62
C ASP A 60 -4.90 0.21 1.23
N ILE A 61 -4.05 1.09 0.70
CA ILE A 61 -2.65 0.78 0.41
C ILE A 61 -1.79 1.60 1.35
N CYS A 62 -1.08 0.92 2.25
CA CYS A 62 -0.29 1.55 3.29
C CYS A 62 1.21 1.40 3.02
N ALA A 63 1.95 2.50 3.11
CA ALA A 63 3.40 2.51 3.00
C ALA A 63 4.03 3.43 4.05
N SER A 64 5.21 3.07 4.51
CA SER A 64 5.98 3.87 5.46
C SER A 64 7.47 3.85 5.14
N ALA A 65 8.18 4.83 5.70
CA ALA A 65 9.62 4.78 5.75
C ALA A 65 10.07 3.48 6.43
N SER A 66 11.04 2.80 5.84
CA SER A 66 11.61 1.60 6.44
C SER A 66 12.76 1.98 7.36
N SER A 67 12.76 1.45 8.58
CA SER A 67 13.88 1.58 9.51
C SER A 67 15.14 0.86 9.02
N THR A 68 15.00 -0.07 8.07
CA THR A 68 16.10 -0.85 7.48
C THR A 68 16.57 -0.33 6.14
N GLY A 69 16.02 0.80 5.64
CA GLY A 69 16.44 1.52 4.43
C GLY A 69 17.03 0.64 3.34
N LYS A 70 16.22 0.19 2.37
CA LYS A 70 16.75 -0.53 1.21
C LYS A 70 17.74 0.40 0.49
N VAL A 71 19.04 0.16 0.69
CA VAL A 71 20.10 0.86 -0.02
C VAL A 71 20.00 0.37 -1.45
N SER A 72 19.51 1.22 -2.35
CA SER A 72 19.62 1.00 -3.79
C SER A 72 21.11 0.99 -4.13
N ASN A 73 21.62 -0.16 -4.59
CA ASN A 73 22.90 -0.24 -5.30
C ASN A 73 22.82 0.48 -6.64
#